data_AF-A0A0V8HKP3-F1
#
_entry.id   AF-A0A0V8HKP3-F1
#
_cell.length_a   1.000
_cell.length_b   1.000
_cell.length_c   1.000
_cell.angle_alpha   90.00
_cell.angle_beta   90.00
_cell.angle_gamma   90.00
#
_symmetry.space_group_name_H-M   'P 1'
#
loop_
_entity.id
_entity.type
_entity.pdbx_description
1 polymer ?
#
loop_
_entity_poly.entity_id
_entity_poly.type
_entity_poly.pdbx_seq_one_letter_code
_entity_poly.pdbx_strand_id
1 'polypeptide(L)'
;MKKIKILFSLTIFFFSYYQRADATTLTEADTELCDTLKYALISSLREPIDQAVEIIYKEDKRAPDGLTWAAYQTEILKIKQIFGAGGDYDITLLVKPYYRGHITYGEDIIIVRSDGKLVGYKHVKTYPKVDF
;
A
#
# COMPACT_ATOMS: atom_id res chain seq x y z
N MET A 1 -26.79 -2.23 55.26
CA MET A 1 -25.58 -1.81 54.51
C MET A 1 -24.72 -2.96 53.95
N LYS A 2 -24.59 -4.12 54.60
CA LYS A 2 -23.79 -5.26 54.07
C LYS A 2 -24.26 -5.77 52.69
N LYS A 3 -25.58 -5.87 52.46
CA LYS A 3 -26.15 -6.35 51.17
C LYS A 3 -25.84 -5.43 49.98
N ILE A 4 -25.78 -4.11 50.21
CA ILE A 4 -25.45 -3.11 49.17
C ILE A 4 -23.96 -3.19 48.79
N LYS A 5 -23.07 -3.39 49.77
CA LYS A 5 -21.63 -3.57 49.50
C LYS A 5 -21.34 -4.83 48.66
N ILE A 6 -22.12 -5.89 48.87
CA ILE A 6 -22.01 -7.14 48.09
C ILE A 6 -22.48 -6.92 46.65
N LEU A 7 -23.60 -6.22 46.45
CA LEU A 7 -24.12 -5.92 45.11
C LEU A 7 -23.16 -5.03 44.30
N PHE A 8 -22.51 -4.08 44.97
CA PHE A 8 -21.51 -3.19 44.36
C PHE A 8 -20.21 -3.93 43.99
N SER A 9 -19.78 -4.86 44.84
CA SER A 9 -18.63 -5.73 44.55
C SER A 9 -18.88 -6.63 43.34
N LEU A 10 -20.07 -7.23 43.26
CA LEU A 10 -20.48 -8.09 42.14
C LEU A 10 -20.54 -7.34 40.81
N THR A 11 -21.04 -6.11 40.80
CA THR A 11 -21.13 -5.30 39.58
C THR A 11 -19.75 -4.93 39.04
N ILE A 12 -18.80 -4.53 39.89
CA ILE A 12 -17.42 -4.28 39.47
C ILE A 12 -16.78 -5.54 38.87
N PHE A 13 -17.03 -6.70 39.49
CA PHE A 13 -16.55 -7.99 38.98
C PHE A 13 -17.10 -8.31 37.58
N PHE A 14 -18.37 -8.03 37.32
CA PHE A 14 -18.96 -8.23 35.99
C PHE A 14 -18.43 -7.26 34.92
N PHE A 15 -18.14 -6.00 35.28
CA PHE A 15 -17.56 -5.04 34.34
C PHE A 15 -16.11 -5.38 33.94
N SER A 16 -15.32 -5.96 34.85
CA SER A 16 -13.94 -6.39 34.54
C SER A 16 -13.88 -7.58 33.57
N TYR A 17 -14.93 -8.41 33.48
CA TYR A 17 -15.01 -9.50 32.50
C TYR A 17 -15.47 -9.02 31.11
N TYR A 18 -15.92 -7.77 30.97
CA TYR A 18 -16.40 -7.22 29.69
C TYR A 18 -15.30 -6.58 28.84
N GLN A 19 -14.02 -6.66 29.25
CA GLN A 19 -12.92 -6.37 28.33
C GLN A 19 -12.90 -7.45 27.25
N ARG A 20 -13.59 -7.19 26.14
CA ARG A 20 -13.36 -7.91 24.89
C ARG A 20 -11.87 -7.76 24.61
N ALA A 21 -11.14 -8.87 24.63
CA ALA A 21 -9.86 -8.91 23.93
C ALA A 21 -10.19 -8.61 22.48
N ASP A 22 -9.85 -7.42 22.00
CA ASP A 22 -9.78 -7.11 20.57
C ASP A 22 -8.66 -7.98 19.99
N ALA A 23 -8.96 -9.26 19.78
CA ALA A 23 -8.13 -10.15 19.02
C ALA A 23 -8.28 -9.74 17.56
N THR A 24 -7.49 -8.75 17.13
CA THR A 24 -7.30 -8.50 15.71
C THR A 24 -6.78 -9.82 15.13
N THR A 25 -7.52 -10.43 14.22
CA THR A 25 -7.06 -11.64 13.52
C THR A 25 -5.87 -11.25 12.67
N LEU A 26 -4.65 -11.42 13.21
CA LEU A 26 -3.42 -11.30 12.44
C LEU A 26 -3.36 -12.49 11.48
N THR A 27 -3.46 -12.22 10.18
CA THR A 27 -3.13 -13.21 9.16
C THR A 27 -1.62 -13.28 8.99
N GLU A 28 -1.08 -14.37 8.45
CA GLU A 28 0.36 -14.48 8.15
C GLU A 28 0.85 -13.34 7.24
N ALA A 29 -0.05 -12.80 6.41
CA ALA A 29 0.19 -11.65 5.55
C ALA A 29 0.36 -10.32 6.30
N ASP A 30 -0.06 -10.25 7.57
CA ASP A 30 0.04 -9.04 8.42
C ASP A 30 1.32 -9.02 9.27
N THR A 31 2.32 -9.85 8.91
CA THR A 31 3.60 -9.92 9.60
C THR A 31 4.61 -8.91 9.03
N GLU A 32 5.55 -8.46 9.87
CA GLU A 32 6.67 -7.59 9.47
C GLU A 32 7.49 -8.21 8.31
N LEU A 33 7.60 -9.54 8.29
CA LEU A 33 8.27 -10.26 7.21
C LEU A 33 7.55 -10.09 5.87
N CYS A 34 6.22 -10.21 5.85
CA CYS A 34 5.42 -10.00 4.65
C CYS A 34 5.50 -8.55 4.15
N ASP A 35 5.49 -7.58 5.05
CA ASP A 35 5.69 -6.17 4.70
C ASP A 35 7.08 -5.93 4.11
N THR A 36 8.12 -6.50 4.73
CA THR A 36 9.49 -6.41 4.22
C THR A 36 9.60 -7.03 2.83
N LEU A 37 9.01 -8.21 2.62
CA LEU A 37 8.97 -8.87 1.32
C LEU A 37 8.21 -8.02 0.27
N LYS A 38 7.07 -7.44 0.64
CA LYS A 38 6.28 -6.54 -0.20
C LYS A 38 7.12 -5.35 -0.65
N TYR A 39 7.79 -4.66 0.27
CA TYR A 39 8.63 -3.51 -0.06
C TYR A 39 9.86 -3.90 -0.87
N ALA A 40 10.48 -5.05 -0.57
CA ALA A 40 11.61 -5.58 -1.34
C ALA A 40 11.20 -5.89 -2.79
N LEU A 41 10.06 -6.55 -2.99
CA LEU A 41 9.51 -6.85 -4.31
C LEU A 41 9.18 -5.58 -5.10
N ILE A 42 8.47 -4.63 -4.49
CA ILE A 42 8.14 -3.37 -5.17
C ILE A 42 9.44 -2.61 -5.52
N SER A 43 10.41 -2.58 -4.62
CA SER A 43 11.67 -1.88 -4.84
C SER A 43 12.56 -2.54 -5.90
N SER A 44 12.51 -3.87 -6.04
CA SER A 44 13.25 -4.58 -7.09
C SER A 44 12.67 -4.31 -8.49
N LEU A 45 11.42 -3.85 -8.56
CA LEU A 45 10.73 -3.47 -9.80
C LEU A 45 10.90 -1.98 -10.12
N ARG A 46 11.90 -1.30 -9.55
CA ARG A 46 12.04 0.15 -9.65
C ARG A 46 12.17 0.66 -11.08
N GLU A 47 13.04 0.05 -11.86
CA GLU A 47 13.32 0.46 -13.24
C GLU A 47 12.06 0.50 -14.14
N PRO A 48 11.25 -0.57 -14.26
CA PRO A 48 10.03 -0.50 -15.08
C PRO A 48 8.96 0.45 -14.52
N ILE A 49 8.92 0.69 -13.20
CA ILE A 49 8.01 1.67 -12.59
C ILE A 49 8.46 3.10 -12.93
N ASP A 50 9.75 3.40 -12.77
CA ASP A 50 10.33 4.70 -13.14
C ASP A 50 10.05 5.01 -14.63
N GLN A 51 10.26 4.02 -15.50
CA GLN A 51 9.95 4.12 -16.92
C GLN A 51 8.46 4.45 -17.16
N ALA A 52 7.54 3.79 -16.46
CA ALA A 52 6.12 4.05 -16.62
C ALA A 52 5.73 5.47 -16.15
N VAL A 53 6.27 5.93 -15.02
CA VAL A 53 6.05 7.29 -14.51
C VAL A 53 6.57 8.32 -15.52
N GLU A 54 7.78 8.14 -16.04
CA GLU A 54 8.33 9.04 -17.06
C GLU A 54 7.42 9.11 -18.29
N ILE A 55 6.93 7.98 -18.80
CA ILE A 55 6.05 7.93 -19.97
C ILE A 55 4.71 8.62 -19.69
N ILE A 56 4.08 8.37 -18.53
CA ILE A 56 2.78 8.92 -18.17
C ILE A 56 2.80 10.45 -18.13
N TYR A 57 3.82 11.04 -17.51
CA TYR A 57 3.90 12.49 -17.30
C TYR A 57 4.72 13.24 -18.36
N LYS A 58 5.26 12.54 -19.37
CA LYS A 58 6.11 13.13 -20.42
C LYS A 58 5.50 14.35 -21.11
N GLU A 59 4.18 14.31 -21.34
CA GLU A 59 3.45 15.38 -22.05
C GLU A 59 2.69 16.31 -21.10
N ASP A 60 2.72 16.05 -19.79
CA ASP A 60 2.04 16.87 -18.80
C ASP A 60 2.87 18.12 -18.46
N LYS A 61 2.54 19.23 -19.13
CA LYS A 61 3.19 20.53 -18.92
C LYS A 61 3.00 21.10 -17.51
N ARG A 62 2.10 20.54 -16.70
CA ARG A 62 1.85 20.97 -15.32
C ARG A 62 2.56 20.06 -14.31
N ALA A 63 3.16 18.96 -14.75
CA ALA A 63 3.88 18.06 -13.88
C ALA A 63 5.05 18.81 -13.20
N PRO A 64 5.19 18.69 -11.87
CA PRO A 64 6.35 19.22 -11.18
C PRO A 64 7.60 18.43 -11.58
N ASP A 65 8.74 19.13 -11.67
CA ASP A 65 10.02 18.46 -11.92
C ASP A 65 10.35 17.48 -10.79
N GLY A 66 10.99 16.37 -11.16
CA GLY A 66 11.47 15.38 -10.20
C GLY A 66 10.37 14.57 -9.51
N LEU A 67 9.29 14.25 -10.22
CA LEU A 67 8.33 13.23 -9.76
C LEU A 67 9.07 11.93 -9.44
N THR A 68 8.80 11.40 -8.26
CA THR A 68 9.34 10.14 -7.78
C THR A 68 8.25 9.39 -7.02
N TRP A 69 8.54 8.20 -6.52
CA TRP A 69 7.58 7.37 -5.81
C TRP A 69 8.29 6.52 -4.77
N ALA A 70 7.51 5.96 -3.84
CA ALA A 70 8.03 5.16 -2.75
C ALA A 70 7.30 3.83 -2.63
N ALA A 71 8.06 2.78 -2.32
CA ALA A 71 7.53 1.43 -2.15
C ALA A 71 6.48 1.34 -1.04
N TYR A 72 6.65 2.11 0.05
CA TYR A 72 5.71 2.11 1.17
C TYR A 72 4.36 2.79 0.87
N GLN A 73 4.27 3.60 -0.20
CA GLN A 73 3.03 4.22 -0.67
C GLN A 73 2.41 3.47 -1.86
N THR A 74 3.12 2.48 -2.40
CA THR A 74 2.71 1.70 -3.55
C THR A 74 1.92 0.48 -3.08
N GLU A 75 0.77 0.23 -3.70
CA GLU A 75 -0.11 -0.88 -3.32
C GLU A 75 -0.08 -1.97 -4.40
N ILE A 76 0.09 -3.23 -3.99
CA ILE A 76 -0.06 -4.37 -4.90
C ILE A 76 -1.56 -4.65 -5.02
N LEU A 77 -2.15 -4.33 -6.16
CA LEU A 77 -3.57 -4.55 -6.42
C LEU A 77 -3.87 -5.99 -6.83
N LYS A 78 -2.95 -6.60 -7.60
CA LYS A 78 -3.13 -7.94 -8.16
C LYS A 78 -1.80 -8.56 -8.54
N ILE A 79 -1.64 -9.85 -8.26
CA ILE A 79 -0.57 -10.68 -8.83
C ILE A 79 -1.25 -11.75 -9.68
N LYS A 80 -0.97 -11.75 -10.99
CA LYS A 80 -1.50 -12.72 -11.93
C LYS A 80 -0.37 -13.60 -12.42
N GLN A 81 -0.45 -14.87 -12.07
CA GLN A 81 0.44 -15.90 -12.58
C GLN A 81 0.30 -16.05 -14.10
N ILE A 82 1.44 -16.15 -14.78
CA ILE A 82 1.53 -16.43 -16.20
C ILE A 82 2.51 -17.61 -16.41
N PHE A 83 2.23 -18.47 -17.38
CA PHE A 83 3.05 -19.66 -17.70
C PHE A 83 3.15 -20.75 -16.62
N GLY A 84 2.16 -20.85 -15.71
CA GLY A 84 2.12 -21.93 -14.73
C GLY A 84 3.00 -21.70 -13.50
N ALA A 85 3.06 -22.66 -12.59
CA ALA A 85 3.66 -22.47 -11.27
C ALA A 85 5.19 -22.36 -11.38
N GLY A 86 5.76 -21.31 -10.79
CA GLY A 86 7.19 -20.99 -10.93
C GLY A 86 7.57 -20.30 -12.25
N GLY A 87 6.58 -19.98 -13.10
CA GLY A 87 6.77 -19.12 -14.26
C GLY A 87 6.81 -17.63 -13.89
N ASP A 88 6.50 -16.77 -14.84
CA ASP A 88 6.42 -15.33 -14.60
C ASP A 88 5.11 -14.91 -13.93
N TYR A 89 5.07 -13.69 -13.44
CA TYR A 89 3.90 -13.08 -12.83
C TYR A 89 3.73 -11.65 -13.36
N ASP A 90 2.53 -11.30 -13.79
CA ASP A 90 2.15 -9.91 -14.02
C ASP A 90 1.67 -9.32 -12.69
N ILE A 91 2.38 -8.31 -12.20
CA ILE A 91 2.15 -7.61 -10.93
C ILE A 91 1.53 -6.24 -11.25
N THR A 92 0.31 -6.03 -10.79
CA THR A 92 -0.42 -4.77 -10.94
C THR A 92 -0.25 -3.93 -9.68
N LEU A 93 0.30 -2.74 -9.85
CA LEU A 93 0.66 -1.81 -8.79
C LEU A 93 -0.16 -0.52 -8.92
N LEU A 94 -0.65 0.00 -7.80
CA LEU A 94 -1.09 1.39 -7.69
C LEU A 94 0.09 2.21 -7.18
N VAL A 95 0.67 3.01 -8.05
CA VAL A 95 1.79 3.91 -7.75
C VAL A 95 1.25 5.31 -7.59
N LYS A 96 1.76 6.03 -6.59
CA LYS A 96 1.37 7.41 -6.28
C LYS A 96 2.59 8.32 -6.43
N PRO A 97 2.90 8.80 -7.65
CA PRO A 97 4.02 9.71 -7.84
C PRO A 97 3.83 10.98 -7.04
N TYR A 98 4.91 11.44 -6.42
CA TYR A 98 4.96 12.62 -5.59
C TYR A 98 6.18 13.47 -5.95
N TYR A 99 6.13 14.73 -5.51
CA TYR A 99 7.25 15.66 -5.61
C TYR A 99 7.56 16.23 -4.22
N ARG A 100 8.76 16.81 -4.07
CA ARG A 100 9.26 17.36 -2.79
C ARG A 100 9.12 16.32 -1.66
N GLY A 101 8.72 16.75 -0.47
CA GLY A 101 8.48 15.88 0.69
C GLY A 101 7.15 15.14 0.61
N HIS A 102 6.95 14.33 -0.42
CA HIS A 102 5.79 13.42 -0.55
C HIS A 102 4.44 14.09 -0.83
N ILE A 103 4.41 15.18 -1.61
CA ILE A 103 3.15 15.74 -2.10
C ILE A 103 2.71 14.94 -3.32
N THR A 104 1.65 14.14 -3.17
CA THR A 104 1.11 13.32 -4.26
C THR A 104 0.66 14.19 -5.43
N TYR A 105 1.15 13.87 -6.61
CA TYR A 105 0.76 14.52 -7.86
C TYR A 105 -0.18 13.66 -8.69
N GLY A 106 -0.09 12.34 -8.58
CA GLY A 106 -1.01 11.48 -9.30
C GLY A 106 -1.15 10.09 -8.74
N GLU A 107 -2.04 9.34 -9.38
CA GLU A 107 -2.34 7.93 -9.13
C GLU A 107 -2.31 7.18 -10.46
N ASP A 108 -1.49 6.14 -10.50
CA ASP A 108 -1.18 5.40 -11.71
C ASP A 108 -1.27 3.90 -11.44
N ILE A 109 -1.93 3.18 -12.33
CA ILE A 109 -1.91 1.72 -12.34
C ILE A 109 -0.79 1.29 -13.29
N ILE A 110 0.19 0.57 -12.77
CA ILE A 110 1.35 0.08 -13.52
C ILE A 110 1.38 -1.44 -13.45
N ILE A 111 1.53 -2.09 -14.59
CA ILE A 111 1.63 -3.56 -14.69
C ILE A 111 3.07 -3.88 -15.08
N VAL A 112 3.77 -4.55 -14.19
CA VAL A 112 5.15 -5.01 -14.41
C VAL A 112 5.20 -6.52 -14.31
N ARG A 113 6.06 -7.14 -15.10
CA ARG A 113 6.31 -8.57 -15.01
C ARG A 113 7.43 -8.85 -14.01
N SER A 114 7.39 -10.02 -13.37
CA SER A 114 8.41 -10.50 -12.43
C SER A 114 9.83 -10.52 -13.00
N ASP A 115 9.99 -10.55 -14.32
CA ASP A 115 11.28 -10.47 -15.03
C ASP A 115 11.80 -9.02 -15.20
N GLY A 116 11.09 -8.02 -14.66
CA GLY A 116 11.46 -6.62 -14.72
C GLY A 116 10.93 -5.86 -15.95
N LYS A 117 10.08 -6.47 -16.78
CA LYS A 117 9.51 -5.78 -17.95
C LYS A 117 8.26 -4.96 -17.61
N LEU A 118 8.18 -3.75 -18.14
CA LEU A 118 6.94 -2.97 -18.17
C LEU A 118 5.95 -3.61 -19.17
N VAL A 119 4.80 -4.05 -18.67
CA VAL A 119 3.75 -4.70 -19.48
C VAL A 119 2.68 -3.71 -19.92
N GLY A 120 2.33 -2.75 -19.07
CA GLY A 120 1.36 -1.72 -19.38
C GLY A 120 1.16 -0.73 -18.25
N TYR A 121 0.48 0.37 -18.53
CA TYR A 121 0.18 1.40 -17.55
C TYR A 121 -1.14 2.11 -17.87
N LYS A 122 -1.74 2.72 -16.85
CA LYS A 122 -2.93 3.55 -16.95
C LYS A 122 -2.87 4.66 -15.91
N HIS A 123 -2.91 5.90 -16.37
CA HIS A 123 -3.12 7.04 -15.50
C HIS A 123 -4.55 7.06 -14.96
N VAL A 124 -4.72 7.25 -13.66
CA VAL A 124 -6.03 7.29 -13.00
C VAL A 124 -6.45 8.71 -12.69
N LYS A 125 -5.56 9.49 -12.08
CA LYS A 125 -5.90 10.81 -11.54
C LYS A 125 -4.68 11.69 -11.37
N THR A 126 -4.82 12.97 -11.69
CA THR A 126 -3.88 14.04 -11.31
C THR A 126 -4.46 14.85 -10.15
N TYR A 127 -3.61 15.20 -9.18
CA TYR A 127 -3.91 16.10 -8.08
C TYR A 127 -3.41 17.52 -8.38
N PRO A 128 -4.07 18.57 -7.85
CA PRO A 128 -3.60 19.93 -8.03
C PRO A 128 -2.19 20.10 -7.46
N LYS A 129 -1.33 20.78 -8.20
CA LYS A 129 -0.04 21.23 -7.68
C LYS A 129 -0.30 22.26 -6.59
N VAL A 130 0.33 22.05 -5.43
CA VAL A 130 0.31 22.99 -4.30
C VAL A 130 1.55 23.86 -4.39
N ASP A 131 1.33 25.17 -4.51
CA ASP A 131 2.36 26.21 -4.38
C ASP A 131 2.30 26.77 -2.94
N PHE A 132 3.47 27.04 -2.35
CA PHE A 132 3.64 27.57 -1.00
C PHE A 132 4.33 28.93 -1.06
#